data_AF-A0A1L3ZMC8-F1
#
_entry.id   AF-A0A1L3ZMC8-F1
#
_cell.length_a   1.000
_cell.length_b   1.000
_cell.length_c   1.000
_cell.angle_alpha   90.00
_cell.angle_beta   90.00
_cell.angle_gamma   90.00
#
_symmetry.space_group_name_H-M   'P 1'
#
loop_
_entity.id
_entity.type
_entity.pdbx_description
1 polymer ?
#
loop_
_entity_poly.entity_id
_entity_poly.type
_entity_poly.pdbx_seq_one_letter_code
_entity_poly.pdbx_strand_id
1 'polypeptide(L)'
;MSEIPPLQKSRRSLSDLDSLIADSIGKMGSYGEMHGSPKSGQRSSEPPSAEPQPQPTDPDTGSIDDKPERFQISLSGAVIIAAKLEALKQKTTAGEITERALRSYLGMLPRA
;
A
#
# COMPACT_ATOMS: atom_id res chain seq x y z
N MET A 1 -18.87 53.47 16.29
CA MET A 1 -18.60 52.13 16.86
C MET A 1 -19.22 51.13 15.90
N SER A 2 -18.41 50.36 15.16
CA SER A 2 -18.89 49.48 14.10
C SER A 2 -19.10 48.08 14.64
N GLU A 3 -20.34 47.60 14.64
CA GLU A 3 -20.68 46.22 15.00
C GLU A 3 -20.35 45.28 13.84
N ILE A 4 -19.58 44.23 14.13
CA ILE A 4 -19.21 43.21 13.15
C ILE A 4 -20.39 42.23 13.04
N PRO A 5 -20.93 41.96 11.84
CA PRO A 5 -22.02 40.99 11.69
C PRO A 5 -21.51 39.57 12.04
N PRO A 6 -22.34 38.73 12.69
CA PRO A 6 -21.92 37.40 13.13
C PRO A 6 -21.64 36.50 11.92
N LEU A 7 -20.45 35.89 11.91
CA LEU A 7 -20.06 34.92 10.89
C LEU A 7 -20.93 33.67 10.99
N GLN A 8 -21.54 33.29 9.87
CA GLN A 8 -22.37 32.09 9.78
C GLN A 8 -21.53 30.85 10.10
N LYS A 9 -21.90 30.14 11.17
CA LYS A 9 -21.30 28.85 11.52
C LYS A 9 -21.57 27.88 10.38
N SER A 10 -20.52 27.57 9.62
CA SER A 10 -20.55 26.61 8.52
C SER A 10 -21.09 25.28 9.02
N ARG A 11 -22.37 24.98 8.73
CA ARG A 11 -22.98 23.66 8.92
C ARG A 11 -22.44 22.70 7.85
N ARG A 12 -21.13 22.48 7.82
CA ARG A 12 -20.58 21.33 7.08
C ARG A 12 -20.96 20.09 7.90
N SER A 13 -22.12 19.53 7.57
CA SER A 13 -22.60 18.28 8.16
C SER A 13 -21.62 17.16 7.81
N LEU A 14 -21.20 16.37 8.79
CA LEU A 14 -20.32 15.21 8.55
C LEU A 14 -20.94 14.22 7.55
N SER A 15 -22.28 14.20 7.45
CA SER A 15 -23.01 13.40 6.47
C SER A 15 -22.76 13.81 5.02
N ASP A 16 -22.50 15.11 4.77
CA ASP A 16 -22.18 15.63 3.44
C ASP A 16 -20.79 15.18 3.00
N LEU A 17 -19.86 15.11 3.96
CA LEU A 17 -18.54 14.55 3.76
C LEU A 17 -18.60 13.05 3.43
N ASP A 18 -19.41 12.28 4.16
CA ASP A 18 -19.61 10.86 3.86
C ASP A 18 -20.26 10.64 2.49
N SER A 19 -21.17 11.53 2.08
CA SER A 19 -21.80 11.49 0.76
C SER A 19 -20.79 11.77 -0.36
N LEU A 20 -19.93 12.77 -0.19
CA LEU A 20 -18.84 13.08 -1.13
C LEU A 20 -17.80 11.95 -1.22
N ILE A 21 -17.52 11.28 -0.11
CA ILE A 21 -16.60 10.13 -0.07
C ILE A 21 -17.22 8.94 -0.80
N ALA A 22 -18.50 8.63 -0.54
CA ALA A 22 -19.22 7.56 -1.23
C ALA A 22 -19.27 7.81 -2.75
N ASP A 23 -19.57 9.05 -3.16
CA ASP A 23 -19.58 9.46 -4.57
C ASP A 23 -18.18 9.42 -5.22
N SER A 24 -17.12 9.65 -4.45
CA SER A 24 -15.73 9.66 -4.94
C SER A 24 -15.12 8.27 -5.06
N ILE A 25 -15.41 7.35 -4.12
CA ILE A 25 -14.82 5.99 -4.09
C ILE A 25 -15.24 5.16 -5.31
N GLY A 26 -16.46 5.37 -5.84
CA GLY A 26 -16.93 4.70 -7.05
C GLY A 26 -16.41 5.30 -8.37
N LYS A 27 -15.80 6.49 -8.35
CA LYS A 27 -15.43 7.26 -9.55
C LYS A 27 -13.92 7.35 -9.83
N MET A 28 -13.06 6.91 -8.90
CA MET A 28 -11.60 6.84 -9.11
C MET A 28 -11.15 5.64 -9.98
N GLY A 29 -12.00 5.19 -10.90
CA GLY A 29 -11.73 4.09 -11.82
C GLY A 29 -11.23 4.50 -13.21
N SER A 30 -11.08 5.79 -13.53
CA SER A 30 -10.56 6.20 -14.84
C SER A 30 -9.81 7.54 -14.79
N TYR A 31 -8.56 7.50 -14.33
CA TYR A 31 -7.52 8.46 -14.73
C TYR A 31 -6.44 7.76 -15.58
N GLY A 32 -6.79 6.66 -16.24
CA GLY A 32 -5.89 5.92 -17.13
C GLY A 32 -6.03 6.24 -18.62
N GLU A 33 -7.05 6.98 -19.04
CA GLU A 33 -7.46 7.01 -20.45
C GLU A 33 -7.61 8.43 -20.99
N MET A 34 -6.53 9.22 -20.93
CA MET A 34 -6.40 10.40 -21.81
C MET A 34 -5.73 10.09 -23.16
N HIS A 35 -5.52 8.80 -23.46
CA HIS A 35 -5.11 8.35 -24.79
C HIS A 35 -5.95 7.15 -25.25
N GLY A 36 -6.98 7.40 -26.06
CA GLY A 36 -7.41 6.46 -27.10
C GLY A 36 -8.85 5.90 -27.04
N SER A 37 -9.74 6.55 -27.80
CA SER A 37 -10.89 5.96 -28.54
C SER A 37 -12.10 5.37 -27.79
N PRO A 38 -13.35 5.73 -28.13
CA PRO A 38 -14.53 5.24 -27.42
C PRO A 38 -14.95 3.85 -27.91
N LYS A 39 -15.26 2.93 -26.99
CA LYS A 39 -16.08 1.75 -27.32
C LYS A 39 -17.03 1.35 -26.17
N SER A 40 -18.27 1.77 -26.37
CA SER A 40 -19.53 1.12 -26.00
C SER A 40 -19.45 -0.36 -25.53
N GLY A 41 -20.06 -0.64 -24.36
CA GLY A 41 -21.14 -1.64 -24.29
C GLY A 41 -20.98 -2.89 -23.40
N GLN A 42 -22.10 -3.19 -22.69
CA GLN A 42 -22.53 -4.46 -22.05
C GLN A 42 -21.91 -4.83 -20.68
N ARG A 43 -22.64 -4.69 -19.56
CA ARG A 43 -23.68 -5.58 -18.98
C ARG A 43 -23.22 -7.03 -18.75
N SER A 44 -23.05 -7.42 -17.48
CA SER A 44 -23.95 -8.36 -16.76
C SER A 44 -23.24 -9.17 -15.66
N SER A 45 -23.96 -9.28 -14.53
CA SER A 45 -24.05 -10.38 -13.55
C SER A 45 -22.88 -10.72 -12.61
N GLU A 46 -23.17 -10.51 -11.32
CA GLU A 46 -22.56 -11.11 -10.11
C GLU A 46 -23.17 -12.53 -9.85
N PRO A 47 -22.79 -13.29 -8.78
CA PRO A 47 -21.65 -14.22 -8.59
C PRO A 47 -22.14 -15.70 -8.42
N PRO A 48 -21.31 -16.71 -8.02
CA PRO A 48 -21.08 -16.96 -6.58
C PRO A 48 -19.72 -17.60 -6.18
N SER A 49 -19.47 -17.53 -4.87
CA SER A 49 -18.38 -18.12 -4.09
C SER A 49 -18.39 -19.66 -4.02
N ALA A 50 -17.23 -20.32 -4.12
CA ALA A 50 -16.97 -21.67 -3.59
C ALA A 50 -15.44 -21.98 -3.50
N GLU A 51 -14.98 -22.21 -2.25
CA GLU A 51 -13.79 -22.94 -1.74
C GLU A 51 -12.37 -22.85 -2.35
N PRO A 52 -11.31 -22.81 -1.51
CA PRO A 52 -9.91 -22.85 -1.94
C PRO A 52 -9.45 -24.29 -2.19
N GLN A 53 -9.13 -24.63 -3.43
CA GLN A 53 -8.50 -25.91 -3.79
C GLN A 53 -6.97 -25.81 -3.56
N PRO A 54 -6.34 -26.72 -2.80
CA PRO A 54 -4.88 -26.77 -2.69
C PRO A 54 -4.32 -27.42 -3.96
N GLN A 55 -3.70 -26.61 -4.84
CA GLN A 55 -2.95 -27.14 -5.97
C GLN A 55 -1.60 -27.70 -5.49
N PRO A 56 -1.18 -28.89 -5.96
CA PRO A 56 0.11 -29.45 -5.64
C PRO A 56 1.19 -28.66 -6.41
N THR A 57 2.17 -28.13 -5.68
CA THR A 57 3.38 -27.57 -6.29
C THR A 57 4.27 -28.70 -6.78
N ASP A 58 4.38 -28.84 -8.10
CA ASP A 58 5.50 -29.54 -8.72
C ASP A 58 6.84 -28.85 -8.35
N PRO A 59 7.93 -29.60 -8.15
CA PRO A 59 9.23 -29.03 -7.83
C PRO A 59 9.84 -28.42 -9.09
N ASP A 60 9.59 -27.13 -9.31
CA ASP A 60 10.13 -26.40 -10.45
C ASP A 60 11.66 -26.30 -10.30
N THR A 61 12.33 -27.18 -11.02
CA THR A 61 13.79 -27.28 -11.05
C THR A 61 14.26 -26.47 -12.25
N GLY A 62 14.52 -25.17 -12.05
CA GLY A 62 15.24 -24.38 -13.07
C GLY A 62 14.67 -23.01 -13.41
N SER A 63 14.60 -22.13 -12.44
CA SER A 63 14.89 -20.71 -12.62
C SER A 63 15.19 -20.19 -11.22
N ILE A 64 16.42 -19.73 -10.97
CA ILE A 64 16.65 -18.94 -9.75
C ILE A 64 15.87 -17.66 -10.02
N ASP A 65 14.66 -17.58 -9.47
CA ASP A 65 13.87 -16.36 -9.49
C ASP A 65 14.73 -15.29 -8.82
N ASP A 66 15.27 -14.35 -9.61
CA ASP A 66 16.11 -13.24 -9.14
C ASP A 66 15.30 -12.26 -8.26
N LYS A 67 14.03 -12.60 -8.00
CA LYS A 67 13.16 -11.87 -7.09
C LYS A 67 13.59 -12.14 -5.64
N PRO A 68 13.88 -11.08 -4.87
CA PRO A 68 14.19 -11.25 -3.46
C PRO A 68 12.98 -11.83 -2.71
N GLU A 69 13.24 -12.89 -1.96
CA GLU A 69 12.25 -13.49 -1.06
C GLU A 69 11.83 -12.48 0.01
N ARG A 70 10.53 -12.42 0.30
CA ARG A 70 9.96 -11.45 1.24
C ARG A 70 9.54 -12.15 2.52
N PHE A 71 10.14 -11.75 3.63
CA PHE A 71 9.80 -12.23 4.95
C PHE A 71 9.03 -11.17 5.73
N GLN A 72 7.96 -11.58 6.41
CA GLN A 72 7.30 -10.76 7.41
C GLN A 72 7.85 -11.16 8.79
N ILE A 73 8.40 -10.18 9.52
CA ILE A 73 8.97 -10.38 10.85
C ILE A 73 8.23 -9.54 11.89
N SER A 74 7.98 -10.12 13.06
CA SER A 74 7.38 -9.44 14.20
C SER A 74 8.47 -8.93 15.13
N LEU A 75 8.56 -7.60 15.30
CA LEU A 75 9.52 -6.93 16.16
C LEU A 75 8.79 -5.99 17.12
N SER A 76 9.45 -5.60 18.23
CA SER A 76 8.90 -4.58 19.11
C SER A 76 8.85 -3.22 18.40
N GLY A 77 7.87 -2.39 18.75
CA GLY A 77 7.69 -1.06 18.14
C GLY A 77 8.93 -0.17 18.26
N ALA A 78 9.67 -0.26 19.37
CA ALA A 78 10.90 0.48 19.58
C ALA A 78 11.98 0.12 18.56
N VAL A 79 12.17 -1.17 18.25
CA VAL A 79 13.15 -1.63 17.26
C VAL A 79 12.74 -1.18 15.85
N ILE A 80 11.45 -1.24 15.53
CA ILE A 80 10.92 -0.76 14.24
C ILE A 80 11.20 0.75 14.07
N ILE A 81 10.94 1.55 15.10
CA ILE A 81 11.19 3.00 15.08
C ILE A 81 12.68 3.28 14.93
N ALA A 82 13.54 2.61 15.71
CA ALA A 82 14.99 2.78 15.64
C ALA A 82 15.54 2.45 14.24
N ALA A 83 15.11 1.32 13.65
CA ALA A 83 15.52 0.92 12.31
C ALA A 83 15.09 1.92 11.23
N LYS A 84 13.86 2.46 11.33
CA LYS A 84 13.37 3.50 10.41
C LYS A 84 14.12 4.82 10.55
N LEU A 85 14.43 5.24 11.77
CA LEU A 85 15.24 6.44 12.01
C LEU A 85 16.64 6.29 11.44
N GLU A 86 17.26 5.12 11.59
CA GLU A 86 18.58 4.86 11.03
C GLU A 86 18.57 4.83 9.50
N ALA A 87 17.56 4.18 8.91
CA ALA A 87 17.35 4.19 7.47
C ALA A 87 17.22 5.62 6.92
N LEU A 88 16.49 6.49 7.63
CA LEU A 88 16.33 7.90 7.25
C LEU A 88 17.67 8.65 7.28
N LYS A 89 18.49 8.46 8.32
CA LYS A 89 19.82 9.10 8.43
C LYS A 89 20.74 8.69 7.29
N GLN A 90 20.72 7.41 6.93
CA GLN A 90 21.59 6.85 5.90
C GLN A 90 21.03 7.00 4.48
N LYS A 91 19.80 7.54 4.33
CA LYS A 91 19.05 7.61 3.06
C LYS A 91 18.89 6.23 2.41
N THR A 92 18.68 5.21 3.23
CA THR A 92 18.45 3.82 2.81
C THR A 92 17.06 3.36 3.23
N THR A 93 16.72 2.10 2.96
CA THR A 93 15.48 1.48 3.41
C THR A 93 15.66 0.75 4.75
N ALA A 94 14.57 0.60 5.50
CA ALA A 94 14.59 -0.23 6.72
C ALA A 94 14.92 -1.70 6.42
N GLY A 95 14.60 -2.19 5.22
CA GLY A 95 14.98 -3.52 4.74
C GLY A 95 16.49 -3.68 4.65
N GLU A 96 17.19 -2.72 4.03
CA GLU A 96 18.66 -2.75 3.91
C GLU A 96 19.36 -2.63 5.27
N ILE A 97 18.83 -1.81 6.19
CA ILE A 97 19.33 -1.74 7.58
C ILE A 97 19.17 -3.10 8.27
N THR A 98 18.01 -3.74 8.10
CA THR A 98 17.72 -5.05 8.70
C THR A 98 18.59 -6.14 8.10
N GLU A 99 18.75 -6.17 6.78
CA GLU A 99 19.63 -7.11 6.07
C GLU A 99 21.08 -6.95 6.54
N ARG A 100 21.59 -5.72 6.62
CA ARG A 100 22.95 -5.45 7.09
C ARG A 100 23.16 -5.93 8.52
N ALA A 101 22.19 -5.70 9.40
CA ALA A 101 22.24 -6.17 10.79
C ALA A 101 22.26 -7.71 10.85
N LEU A 102 21.39 -8.38 10.07
CA LEU A 102 21.34 -9.85 9.99
C LEU A 102 22.65 -10.44 9.45
N ARG A 103 23.20 -9.86 8.37
CA ARG A 103 24.51 -10.26 7.84
C ARG A 103 25.62 -10.13 8.88
N SER A 104 25.65 -9.00 9.58
CA SER A 104 26.66 -8.75 10.62
C SER A 104 26.54 -9.76 11.77
N TYR A 105 25.30 -10.10 12.17
CA TYR A 105 25.04 -11.13 13.18
C TYR A 105 25.50 -12.52 12.74
N LEU A 106 25.35 -12.84 11.46
CA LEU A 106 25.80 -14.11 10.86
C LEU A 106 27.29 -14.10 10.46
N GLY A 107 28.04 -13.02 10.71
CA GLY A 107 29.45 -12.90 10.31
C GLY A 107 29.68 -12.80 8.80
N MET A 108 28.66 -12.40 8.04
CA MET A 108 28.73 -12.25 6.58
C MET A 108 29.21 -10.85 6.17
N LEU A 109 29.87 -10.77 5.02
CA LEU A 109 30.33 -9.50 4.44
C LEU A 109 29.15 -8.62 3.99
N PRO A 110 29.30 -7.28 4.03
CA PRO A 110 28.33 -6.35 3.47
C PRO A 110 28.07 -6.64 1.99
N ARG A 111 26.82 -6.47 1.54
CA ARG A 111 26.52 -6.54 0.10
C ARG A 111 27.11 -5.29 -0.57
N ALA A 112 27.82 -5.49 -1.68
CA ALA A 112 28.36 -4.42 -2.53
C ALA A 112 27.26 -3.78 -3.38
#